data_AF-A0AA39ITT0-F1
#
_entry.id   AF-A0AA39ITT0-F1
#
_cell.length_a   1.000
_cell.length_b   1.000
_cell.length_c   1.000
_cell.angle_alpha   90.00
_cell.angle_beta   90.00
_cell.angle_gamma   90.00
#
_symmetry.space_group_name_H-M   'P 1'
#
loop_
_entity.id
_entity.type
_entity.pdbx_description
1 polymer ?
#
loop_
_entity_poly.entity_id
_entity_poly.type
_entity_poly.pdbx_seq_one_letter_code
_entity_poly.pdbx_strand_id
1 'polypeptide(L)'
;MDLRIPRDRVQCLLGRDASSFIDHPEASPTRANIIRTLRGLIDNPQIQFDDIIVIYFSGHSTKYIDTNHQDLTVSGGSPQMVQIIEALVPIDEIGEAISDREINSILTQLSRVKGHRITFIVDSDYRGDFPQYTPDEISRMYRPPSPLPHNTIFQVRDESILTNDWRPDTASHVILSSCRAGLQLSRERVFESGYNGVFTEALVRILRSGEMTSKSTYVDLMDAIPRLSGQTPWVGGDHRYSLLWSQDPLQ
;
A
#
# COMPACT_ATOMS: atom_id res chain seq x y z
N MET A 1 -2.03 2.79 22.32
CA MET A 1 -3.43 2.45 22.09
C MET A 1 -3.50 1.02 21.57
N ASP A 2 -4.06 0.10 22.35
CA ASP A 2 -4.53 -1.18 21.80
C ASP A 2 -5.94 -0.92 21.26
N LEU A 3 -6.15 -1.12 19.97
CA LEU A 3 -7.42 -0.80 19.30
C LEU A 3 -8.55 -1.77 19.70
N ARG A 4 -8.24 -2.85 20.45
CA ARG A 4 -9.22 -3.82 20.98
C ARG A 4 -10.17 -4.35 19.90
N ILE A 5 -9.68 -4.48 18.67
CA ILE A 5 -10.47 -4.94 17.52
C ILE A 5 -10.79 -6.43 17.71
N PRO A 6 -12.06 -6.85 17.67
CA PRO A 6 -12.44 -8.26 17.73
C PRO A 6 -11.75 -9.07 16.62
N ARG A 7 -11.37 -10.32 16.90
CA ARG A 7 -10.62 -11.14 15.92
C ARG A 7 -11.41 -11.40 14.63
N ASP A 8 -12.74 -11.50 14.72
CA ASP A 8 -13.67 -11.63 13.60
C ASP A 8 -13.77 -10.36 12.74
N ARG A 9 -13.22 -9.24 13.22
CA ARG A 9 -13.06 -7.98 12.47
C ARG A 9 -11.65 -7.80 11.90
N VAL A 10 -10.80 -8.84 11.99
CA VAL A 10 -9.44 -8.84 11.44
C VAL A 10 -9.29 -9.96 10.41
N GLN A 11 -8.91 -9.59 9.19
CA GLN A 11 -8.59 -10.53 8.13
C GLN A 11 -7.13 -10.33 7.72
N CYS A 12 -6.35 -11.41 7.73
CA CYS A 12 -4.92 -11.39 7.39
C CYS A 12 -4.66 -12.26 6.17
N LEU A 13 -3.88 -11.73 5.22
CA LEU A 13 -3.22 -12.52 4.18
C LEU A 13 -1.72 -12.51 4.48
N LEU A 14 -1.14 -13.67 4.82
CA LEU A 14 0.25 -13.77 5.27
C LEU A 14 1.00 -14.77 4.38
N GLY A 15 2.18 -14.35 3.91
CA GLY A 15 3.10 -15.26 3.22
C GLY A 15 3.54 -16.37 4.16
N ARG A 16 3.97 -17.52 3.59
CA ARG A 16 4.40 -18.68 4.38
C ARG A 16 5.39 -18.28 5.47
N ASP A 17 5.14 -18.73 6.68
CA ASP A 17 6.20 -18.87 7.67
C ASP A 17 7.04 -20.08 7.23
N ALA A 18 8.36 -19.93 7.13
CA ALA A 18 9.29 -21.01 6.77
C ALA A 18 9.16 -22.23 7.71
N SER A 19 8.48 -22.08 8.86
CA SER A 19 8.19 -23.12 9.85
C SER A 19 6.83 -23.81 9.71
N SER A 20 5.88 -23.32 8.89
CA SER A 20 4.53 -23.90 8.78
C SER A 20 4.38 -24.81 7.56
N PHE A 21 4.16 -26.10 7.77
CA PHE A 21 3.92 -27.10 6.72
C PHE A 21 2.48 -27.13 6.16
N ILE A 22 1.58 -26.29 6.69
CA ILE A 22 0.18 -26.22 6.25
C ILE A 22 0.02 -25.00 5.35
N ASP A 23 -0.18 -25.24 4.06
CA ASP A 23 -0.65 -24.22 3.15
C ASP A 23 -2.11 -23.88 3.48
N HIS A 24 -2.38 -22.60 3.69
CA HIS A 24 -3.73 -22.03 3.65
C HIS A 24 -3.86 -21.22 2.36
N PRO A 25 -4.23 -21.85 1.23
CA PRO A 25 -4.24 -21.19 -0.08
C PRO A 25 -5.12 -19.93 -0.09
N GLU A 26 -6.20 -19.94 0.69
CA GLU A 26 -7.15 -18.83 0.86
C GLU A 26 -6.58 -17.64 1.65
N ALA A 27 -5.57 -17.87 2.50
CA ALA A 27 -4.93 -16.85 3.33
C ALA A 27 -3.56 -16.42 2.77
N SER A 28 -3.14 -16.99 1.64
CA SER A 28 -1.91 -16.58 0.95
C SER A 28 -2.11 -15.21 0.27
N PRO A 29 -1.15 -14.27 0.33
CA PRO A 29 -1.25 -12.94 -0.28
C PRO A 29 -1.00 -12.99 -1.80
N THR A 30 -1.75 -13.83 -2.50
CA THR A 30 -1.79 -13.87 -3.97
C THR A 30 -2.55 -12.68 -4.53
N ARG A 31 -2.34 -12.32 -5.80
CA ARG A 31 -3.10 -11.23 -6.44
C ARG A 31 -4.60 -11.45 -6.29
N ALA A 32 -5.07 -12.66 -6.61
CA ALA A 32 -6.47 -13.02 -6.55
C ALA A 32 -7.05 -12.85 -5.13
N ASN A 33 -6.33 -13.27 -4.10
CA ASN A 33 -6.80 -13.18 -2.72
C ASN A 33 -6.79 -11.75 -2.20
N ILE A 34 -5.80 -10.93 -2.56
CA ILE A 34 -5.76 -9.51 -2.19
C ILE A 34 -6.96 -8.78 -2.81
N ILE A 35 -7.16 -8.91 -4.12
CA ILE A 35 -8.28 -8.26 -4.83
C ILE A 35 -9.63 -8.74 -4.30
N ARG A 36 -9.79 -10.05 -4.10
CA ARG A 36 -11.01 -10.63 -3.52
C ARG A 36 -11.29 -10.11 -2.12
N THR A 37 -10.27 -10.00 -1.27
CA THR A 37 -10.40 -9.49 0.10
C THR A 37 -10.83 -8.03 0.10
N LEU A 38 -10.16 -7.18 -0.69
CA LEU A 38 -10.50 -5.76 -0.79
C LEU A 38 -11.93 -5.54 -1.32
N ARG A 39 -12.32 -6.26 -2.38
CA ARG A 39 -13.69 -6.20 -2.91
C ARG A 39 -14.71 -6.76 -1.93
N GLY A 40 -14.35 -7.81 -1.18
CA GLY A 40 -15.20 -8.39 -0.15
C GLY A 40 -15.61 -7.40 0.95
N LEU A 41 -14.80 -6.36 1.21
CA LEU A 41 -15.16 -5.29 2.16
C LEU A 41 -16.39 -4.48 1.69
N ILE A 42 -16.57 -4.34 0.37
CA ILE A 42 -17.67 -3.56 -0.23
C ILE A 42 -19.01 -4.23 0.07
N ASP A 43 -19.06 -5.55 -0.11
CA ASP A 43 -20.31 -6.32 0.02
C ASP A 43 -20.52 -6.90 1.43
N ASN A 44 -19.58 -6.69 2.36
CA ASN A 44 -19.67 -7.25 3.71
C ASN A 44 -20.79 -6.56 4.51
N PRO A 45 -21.87 -7.28 4.90
CA PRO A 45 -22.99 -6.69 5.63
C PRO A 45 -22.66 -6.36 7.09
N GLN A 46 -21.55 -6.87 7.63
CA GLN A 46 -21.10 -6.58 8.99
C GLN A 46 -20.39 -5.22 9.11
N ILE A 47 -19.90 -4.67 7.99
CA ILE A 47 -19.29 -3.35 7.91
C ILE A 47 -20.39 -2.36 7.59
N GLN A 48 -20.71 -1.48 8.53
CA GLN A 48 -21.70 -0.42 8.34
C GLN A 48 -21.10 0.79 7.62
N PHE A 49 -21.98 1.68 7.15
CA PHE A 49 -21.55 2.98 6.66
C PHE A 49 -20.83 3.75 7.79
N ASP A 50 -19.70 4.36 7.46
CA ASP A 50 -18.80 5.08 8.38
C ASP A 50 -18.14 4.21 9.48
N ASP A 51 -18.12 2.88 9.33
CA ASP A 51 -17.19 2.04 10.08
C ASP A 51 -15.74 2.37 9.68
N ILE A 52 -14.83 2.34 10.66
CA ILE A 52 -13.40 2.57 10.41
C ILE A 52 -12.81 1.32 9.76
N ILE A 53 -12.21 1.50 8.58
CA ILE A 53 -11.53 0.44 7.84
C ILE A 53 -10.04 0.76 7.81
N VAL A 54 -9.21 -0.15 8.34
CA VAL A 54 -7.76 -0.04 8.27
C VAL A 54 -7.22 -1.18 7.40
N ILE A 55 -6.55 -0.83 6.32
CA ILE A 55 -5.90 -1.76 5.39
C ILE A 55 -4.40 -1.56 5.56
N TYR A 56 -3.66 -2.64 5.81
CA TYR A 56 -2.22 -2.61 6.00
C TYR A 56 -1.55 -3.53 4.99
N PHE A 57 -0.56 -3.02 4.27
CA PHE A 57 0.31 -3.78 3.38
C PHE A 57 1.76 -3.62 3.79
N SER A 58 2.47 -4.73 3.90
CA SER A 58 3.92 -4.78 4.00
C SER A 58 4.46 -5.85 3.05
N GLY A 59 5.30 -5.44 2.11
CA GLY A 59 5.71 -6.30 1.00
C GLY A 59 6.48 -5.50 -0.05
N HIS A 60 6.84 -6.16 -1.16
CA HIS A 60 7.54 -5.50 -2.25
C HIS A 60 6.61 -4.60 -3.07
N SER A 61 7.14 -3.49 -3.57
CA SER A 61 6.52 -2.70 -4.63
C SER A 61 7.43 -2.58 -5.85
N THR A 62 6.86 -2.29 -7.00
CA THR A 62 7.57 -2.09 -8.27
C THR A 62 7.01 -0.88 -9.00
N LYS A 63 7.67 -0.48 -10.09
CA LYS A 63 7.23 0.60 -10.98
C LYS A 63 7.37 0.17 -12.42
N TYR A 64 6.44 0.58 -13.25
CA TYR A 64 6.52 0.37 -14.69
C TYR A 64 5.95 1.58 -15.43
N ILE A 65 6.34 1.70 -16.69
CA ILE A 65 5.82 2.72 -17.59
C ILE A 65 4.57 2.16 -18.26
N ASP A 66 3.50 2.95 -18.31
CA ASP A 66 2.34 2.62 -19.14
C ASP A 66 2.73 2.72 -20.63
N THR A 67 2.88 1.59 -21.30
CA THR A 67 3.32 1.51 -22.70
C THR A 67 2.16 1.60 -23.69
N ASN A 68 0.89 1.56 -23.26
CA ASN A 68 -0.28 1.62 -24.15
C ASN A 68 -0.39 2.94 -24.93
N HIS A 69 0.42 3.95 -24.57
CA HIS A 69 0.44 5.25 -25.21
C HIS A 69 1.74 5.54 -25.99
N GLN A 70 2.66 4.58 -26.11
CA GLN A 70 3.92 4.77 -26.85
C GLN A 70 3.77 4.64 -28.38
N ASP A 71 2.68 4.04 -28.89
CA ASP A 71 2.52 3.77 -30.33
C ASP A 71 1.90 4.93 -31.14
N LEU A 72 1.60 6.07 -30.53
CA LEU A 72 1.19 7.27 -31.26
C LEU A 72 2.41 8.15 -31.53
N THR A 73 3.14 7.83 -32.60
CA THR A 73 4.13 8.70 -33.24
C THR A 73 3.44 9.96 -33.80
N VAL A 74 3.07 10.90 -32.92
CA VAL A 74 2.58 12.20 -33.35
C VAL A 74 3.77 13.02 -33.82
N SER A 75 3.94 13.07 -35.14
CA SER A 75 4.78 14.06 -35.80
C SER A 75 4.37 15.46 -35.32
N GLY A 76 5.16 16.06 -34.42
CA GLY A 76 5.05 17.47 -34.02
C GLY A 76 4.33 17.79 -32.70
N GLY A 77 4.03 16.80 -31.84
CA GLY A 77 3.42 17.05 -30.52
C GLY A 77 4.44 17.23 -29.39
N SER A 78 4.14 18.11 -28.43
CA SER A 78 4.88 18.31 -27.17
C SER A 78 5.16 16.98 -26.44
N PRO A 79 6.29 16.84 -25.72
CA PRO A 79 6.68 15.58 -25.07
C PRO A 79 5.56 15.09 -24.17
N GLN A 80 4.99 13.93 -24.51
CA GLN A 80 4.00 13.27 -23.66
C GLN A 80 4.67 12.86 -22.36
N MET A 81 4.04 13.22 -21.24
CA MET A 81 4.55 12.95 -19.91
C MET A 81 4.48 11.44 -19.68
N VAL A 82 5.65 10.78 -19.61
CA VAL A 82 5.73 9.36 -19.28
C VAL A 82 5.13 9.16 -17.89
N GLN A 83 3.99 8.47 -17.80
CA GLN A 83 3.34 8.21 -16.53
C GLN A 83 3.91 6.94 -15.92
N ILE A 84 4.56 7.10 -14.77
CA ILE A 84 5.06 5.99 -13.96
C ILE A 84 3.89 5.45 -13.14
N ILE A 85 3.63 4.15 -13.26
CA ILE A 85 2.65 3.42 -12.44
C ILE A 85 3.40 2.72 -11.32
N GLU A 86 3.00 2.96 -10.08
CA GLU A 86 3.49 2.20 -8.92
C GLU A 86 2.60 0.97 -8.71
N ALA A 87 3.16 -0.14 -8.24
CA ALA A 87 2.38 -1.35 -8.01
C ALA A 87 2.89 -2.17 -6.83
N LEU A 88 1.97 -2.81 -6.12
CA LEU A 88 2.27 -3.79 -5.08
C LEU A 88 2.55 -5.14 -5.73
N VAL A 89 3.51 -5.90 -5.19
CA VAL A 89 3.90 -7.22 -5.70
C VAL A 89 3.32 -8.31 -4.79
N PRO A 90 2.33 -9.08 -5.26
CA PRO A 90 1.80 -10.25 -4.54
C PRO A 90 2.81 -11.42 -4.51
N ILE A 91 2.57 -12.41 -3.65
CA ILE A 91 3.49 -13.55 -3.45
C ILE A 91 3.57 -14.51 -4.65
N ASP A 92 2.57 -14.52 -5.51
CA ASP A 92 2.53 -15.37 -6.71
C ASP A 92 3.32 -14.79 -7.90
N GLU A 93 4.00 -13.63 -7.72
CA GLU A 93 5.13 -13.00 -8.43
C GLU A 93 5.23 -13.05 -9.98
N ILE A 94 4.36 -13.75 -10.71
CA ILE A 94 4.47 -13.92 -12.16
C ILE A 94 3.51 -12.95 -12.85
N GLY A 95 4.03 -11.76 -13.19
CA GLY A 95 3.42 -10.83 -14.15
C GLY A 95 2.16 -10.08 -13.69
N GLU A 96 1.80 -10.18 -12.41
CA GLU A 96 0.51 -9.76 -11.89
C GLU A 96 0.67 -8.86 -10.64
N ALA A 97 1.35 -7.72 -10.79
CA ALA A 97 1.35 -6.67 -9.78
C ALA A 97 -0.01 -5.96 -9.69
N ILE A 98 -0.32 -5.36 -8.55
CA ILE A 98 -1.54 -4.59 -8.33
C ILE A 98 -1.18 -3.11 -8.37
N SER A 99 -1.61 -2.39 -9.41
CA SER A 99 -1.27 -0.97 -9.57
C SER A 99 -1.91 -0.10 -8.50
N ASP A 100 -1.26 1.03 -8.22
CA ASP A 100 -1.80 2.12 -7.41
C ASP A 100 -3.17 2.59 -7.94
N ARG A 101 -3.35 2.60 -9.27
CA ARG A 101 -4.63 2.90 -9.91
C ARG A 101 -5.70 1.85 -9.61
N GLU A 102 -5.36 0.57 -9.64
CA GLU A 102 -6.30 -0.52 -9.33
C GLU A 102 -6.71 -0.48 -7.85
N ILE A 103 -5.74 -0.28 -6.95
CA ILE A 103 -6.02 -0.06 -5.53
C ILE A 103 -6.93 1.15 -5.35
N ASN A 104 -6.60 2.30 -5.95
CA ASN A 104 -7.39 3.52 -5.82
C ASN A 104 -8.82 3.33 -6.34
N SER A 105 -9.02 2.64 -7.47
CA SER A 105 -10.36 2.32 -8.00
C SER A 105 -11.17 1.46 -7.03
N ILE A 106 -10.57 0.43 -6.43
CA ILE A 106 -11.26 -0.42 -5.45
C ILE A 106 -11.61 0.38 -4.19
N LEU A 107 -10.67 1.18 -3.67
CA LEU A 107 -10.92 2.02 -2.48
C LEU A 107 -11.95 3.12 -2.73
N THR A 108 -12.02 3.64 -3.96
CA THR A 108 -13.07 4.57 -4.41
C THR A 108 -14.45 3.91 -4.39
N GLN A 109 -14.55 2.67 -4.86
CA GLN A 109 -15.81 1.92 -4.82
C GLN A 109 -16.20 1.60 -3.37
N LEU A 110 -15.23 1.21 -2.55
CA LEU A 110 -15.45 0.97 -1.13
C LEU A 110 -15.93 2.24 -0.41
N SER A 111 -15.33 3.39 -0.67
CA SER A 111 -15.70 4.65 0.00
C SER A 111 -17.12 5.10 -0.35
N ARG A 112 -17.58 4.85 -1.59
CA ARG A 112 -18.94 5.14 -2.03
C ARG A 112 -20.00 4.32 -1.28
N VAL A 113 -19.65 3.09 -0.86
CA VAL A 113 -20.59 2.17 -0.20
C VAL A 113 -20.47 2.22 1.33
N LYS A 114 -19.24 2.34 1.86
CA LYS A 114 -18.94 2.24 3.29
C LYS A 114 -18.52 3.57 3.94
N GLY A 115 -18.41 4.65 3.18
CA GLY A 115 -17.91 5.93 3.68
C GLY A 115 -16.39 6.04 3.59
N HIS A 116 -15.88 7.25 3.83
CA HIS A 116 -14.49 7.64 3.56
C HIS A 116 -13.52 7.38 4.72
N ARG A 117 -13.96 6.71 5.80
CA ARG A 117 -13.13 6.36 6.97
C ARG A 117 -12.21 5.15 6.70
N ILE A 118 -11.51 5.21 5.58
CA ILE A 118 -10.60 4.18 5.09
C ILE A 118 -9.17 4.69 5.25
N THR A 119 -8.34 3.94 5.97
CA THR A 119 -6.90 4.21 6.08
C THR A 119 -6.13 3.10 5.39
N PHE A 120 -5.31 3.44 4.40
CA PHE A 120 -4.40 2.51 3.74
C PHE A 120 -2.96 2.77 4.17
N ILE A 121 -2.36 1.80 4.85
CA ILE A 121 -0.99 1.88 5.38
C ILE A 121 -0.10 1.00 4.51
N VAL A 122 0.97 1.59 3.97
CA VAL A 122 1.89 0.92 3.04
C VAL A 122 3.31 1.00 3.56
N ASP A 123 3.87 -0.14 3.96
CA ASP A 123 5.30 -0.30 4.25
C ASP A 123 5.96 -1.17 3.18
N SER A 124 6.28 -0.54 2.04
CA SER A 124 6.81 -1.25 0.88
C SER A 124 8.19 -0.78 0.47
N ASP A 125 9.10 -1.71 0.21
CA ASP A 125 10.38 -1.43 -0.42
C ASP A 125 10.24 -1.42 -1.94
N TYR A 126 10.89 -0.45 -2.58
CA TYR A 126 10.85 -0.34 -4.02
C TYR A 126 11.86 -1.31 -4.65
N ARG A 127 11.37 -2.31 -5.37
CA ARG A 127 12.17 -3.18 -6.21
C ARG A 127 12.42 -2.47 -7.54
N GLY A 128 13.55 -1.78 -7.65
CA GLY A 128 13.98 -1.09 -8.88
C GLY A 128 14.70 -2.01 -9.87
N ASP A 129 14.76 -1.57 -11.13
CA ASP A 129 15.45 -2.27 -12.24
C ASP A 129 17.00 -2.16 -12.22
N PHE A 130 17.63 -1.61 -11.17
CA PHE A 130 19.07 -1.32 -11.18
C PHE A 130 19.91 -2.27 -10.28
N PRO A 131 20.97 -2.88 -10.82
CA PRO A 131 21.91 -3.69 -10.06
C PRO A 131 23.00 -2.79 -9.47
N GLN A 132 22.74 -2.13 -8.34
CA GLN A 132 23.81 -1.53 -7.53
C GLN A 132 23.57 -1.84 -6.06
N TYR A 133 23.80 -3.10 -5.70
CA TYR A 133 23.97 -3.50 -4.32
C TYR A 133 25.34 -3.02 -3.84
N THR A 134 25.36 -2.09 -2.89
CA THR A 134 26.51 -1.88 -2.00
C THR A 134 26.42 -2.93 -0.88
N PRO A 135 27.51 -3.60 -0.50
CA PRO A 135 27.48 -4.72 0.47
C PRO A 135 26.99 -4.37 1.88
N ASP A 136 26.90 -3.07 2.23
CA ASP A 136 26.56 -2.62 3.57
C ASP A 136 25.05 -2.37 3.80
N GLU A 137 24.21 -2.53 2.77
CA GLU A 137 22.79 -2.18 2.80
C GLU A 137 21.88 -3.40 2.60
N ILE A 138 21.37 -3.98 3.70
CA ILE A 138 20.46 -5.13 3.66
C ILE A 138 19.03 -4.65 3.32
N SER A 139 18.75 -4.55 2.02
CA SER A 139 17.38 -4.62 1.47
C SER A 139 16.87 -6.08 1.60
N ARG A 140 15.56 -6.27 1.78
CA ARG A 140 14.91 -7.54 2.14
C ARG A 140 15.51 -8.70 1.34
N MET A 141 16.32 -9.54 1.98
CA MET A 141 16.90 -10.72 1.33
C MET A 141 15.88 -11.87 1.32
N TYR A 142 14.83 -11.72 0.53
CA TYR A 142 14.33 -12.88 -0.22
C TYR A 142 15.05 -12.86 -1.56
N ARG A 143 15.74 -13.96 -1.89
CA ARG A 143 16.43 -14.19 -3.17
C ARG A 143 15.59 -13.57 -4.29
N PRO A 144 16.07 -12.56 -5.05
CA PRO A 144 15.27 -12.02 -6.12
C PRO A 144 14.96 -13.19 -7.07
N PRO A 145 13.68 -13.51 -7.32
CA PRO A 145 13.34 -14.15 -8.59
C PRO A 145 13.85 -13.20 -9.68
N SER A 146 14.19 -13.71 -10.85
CA SER A 146 14.78 -12.95 -11.95
C SER A 146 14.22 -11.52 -12.11
N PRO A 147 15.03 -10.52 -12.53
CA PRO A 147 14.53 -9.18 -12.85
C PRO A 147 13.31 -9.29 -13.75
N LEU A 148 12.26 -8.50 -13.45
CA LEU A 148 11.07 -8.47 -14.29
C LEU A 148 11.53 -8.14 -15.71
N PRO A 149 11.20 -8.94 -16.74
CA PRO A 149 11.56 -8.58 -18.09
C PRO A 149 10.95 -7.22 -18.42
N HIS A 150 11.72 -6.36 -19.11
CA HIS A 150 11.37 -4.98 -19.49
C HIS A 150 10.01 -4.81 -20.21
N ASN A 151 9.36 -5.93 -20.57
CA ASN A 151 8.08 -5.99 -21.29
C ASN A 151 6.99 -6.71 -20.47
N THR A 152 7.08 -6.72 -19.14
CA THR A 152 6.01 -7.29 -18.31
C THR A 152 4.78 -6.38 -18.42
N ILE A 153 3.85 -6.75 -19.30
CA ILE A 153 2.57 -6.08 -19.45
C ILE A 153 1.70 -6.50 -18.27
N PHE A 154 1.47 -5.58 -17.34
CA PHE A 154 0.51 -5.80 -16.28
C PHE A 154 -0.90 -5.68 -16.86
N GLN A 155 -1.69 -6.76 -16.76
CA GLN A 155 -3.08 -6.74 -17.20
C GLN A 155 -3.92 -5.96 -16.20
N VAL A 156 -4.13 -4.68 -16.49
CA VAL A 156 -5.14 -3.87 -15.83
C VAL A 156 -6.51 -4.26 -16.41
N ARG A 157 -7.41 -4.77 -15.57
CA ARG A 157 -8.73 -5.26 -15.99
C ARG A 157 -9.79 -4.15 -16.12
N ASP A 158 -9.49 -2.94 -15.69
CA ASP A 158 -10.39 -1.78 -15.76
C ASP A 158 -9.81 -0.75 -16.73
N GLU A 159 -10.35 -0.66 -17.94
CA GLU A 159 -9.84 0.25 -18.97
C GLU A 159 -9.96 1.73 -18.56
N SER A 160 -10.87 2.07 -17.64
CA SER A 160 -11.06 3.45 -17.17
C SER A 160 -9.87 3.98 -16.37
N ILE A 161 -9.03 3.08 -15.83
CA ILE A 161 -7.83 3.48 -15.09
C ILE A 161 -6.59 3.57 -15.98
N LEU A 162 -6.68 3.23 -17.26
CA LEU A 162 -5.60 3.29 -18.25
C LEU A 162 -5.58 4.60 -19.06
N THR A 163 -6.51 5.52 -18.79
CA THR A 163 -6.57 6.80 -19.51
C THR A 163 -5.46 7.76 -19.04
N ASN A 164 -4.95 8.60 -19.96
CA ASN A 164 -3.90 9.58 -19.65
C ASN A 164 -4.35 10.71 -18.71
N ASP A 165 -5.66 10.92 -18.61
CA ASP A 165 -6.27 11.90 -17.72
C ASP A 165 -6.71 11.30 -16.37
N TRP A 166 -6.37 10.02 -16.12
CA TRP A 166 -6.68 9.38 -14.85
C TRP A 166 -6.11 10.17 -13.68
N ARG A 167 -6.94 10.39 -12.66
CA ARG A 167 -6.57 11.03 -11.40
C ARG A 167 -7.03 10.15 -10.24
N PRO A 168 -6.22 10.02 -9.18
CA PRO A 168 -6.65 9.32 -7.99
C PRO A 168 -7.81 10.08 -7.34
N ASP A 169 -8.81 9.35 -6.82
CA ASP A 169 -9.80 9.92 -5.90
C ASP A 169 -9.14 10.16 -4.54
N THR A 170 -8.77 11.41 -4.26
CA THR A 170 -8.11 11.84 -3.02
C THR A 170 -9.06 11.92 -1.83
N ALA A 171 -10.38 11.92 -2.05
CA ALA A 171 -11.39 11.94 -0.99
C ALA A 171 -11.78 10.53 -0.52
N SER A 172 -11.42 9.49 -1.27
CA SER A 172 -11.83 8.12 -0.95
C SER A 172 -11.19 7.55 0.32
N HIS A 173 -9.93 7.87 0.61
CA HIS A 173 -9.18 7.31 1.73
C HIS A 173 -7.99 8.18 2.15
N VAL A 174 -7.47 7.93 3.35
CA VAL A 174 -6.17 8.45 3.81
C VAL A 174 -5.10 7.39 3.57
N ILE A 175 -3.97 7.76 2.98
CA ILE A 175 -2.81 6.87 2.80
C ILE A 175 -1.68 7.28 3.75
N LEU A 176 -1.11 6.31 4.47
CA LEU A 176 0.13 6.46 5.24
C LEU A 176 1.18 5.57 4.59
N SER A 177 2.31 6.13 4.15
CA SER A 177 3.31 5.35 3.43
C SER A 177 4.71 5.61 3.96
N SER A 178 5.55 4.56 3.97
CA SER A 178 6.94 4.58 4.40
C SER A 178 7.84 5.49 3.56
N CYS A 179 7.49 5.73 2.29
CA CYS A 179 8.29 6.52 1.35
C CYS A 179 7.41 7.39 0.46
N ARG A 180 7.83 8.65 0.23
CA ARG A 180 7.27 9.48 -0.85
C ARG A 180 7.62 8.86 -2.21
N ALA A 181 6.62 8.77 -3.09
CA ALA A 181 6.80 8.35 -4.47
C ALA A 181 7.93 9.16 -5.13
N GLY A 182 8.92 8.47 -5.69
CA GLY A 182 9.89 9.08 -6.60
C GLY A 182 11.33 8.62 -6.46
N LEU A 183 11.89 8.40 -5.25
CA LEU A 183 13.36 8.26 -5.12
C LEU A 183 13.87 7.47 -3.90
N GLN A 184 13.01 6.83 -3.08
CA GLN A 184 13.45 6.22 -1.80
C GLN A 184 13.01 4.77 -1.64
N LEU A 185 13.88 3.95 -1.05
CA LEU A 185 13.66 2.54 -0.70
C LEU A 185 13.16 2.44 0.75
N SER A 186 12.13 1.63 1.01
CA SER A 186 11.80 1.24 2.39
C SER A 186 12.85 0.25 2.93
N ARG A 187 13.23 0.40 4.20
CA ARG A 187 14.30 -0.35 4.88
C ARG A 187 13.74 -1.21 6.00
N GLU A 188 14.45 -2.29 6.32
CA GLU A 188 14.17 -3.17 7.46
C GLU A 188 15.23 -3.07 8.55
N ARG A 189 14.86 -3.47 9.76
CA ARG A 189 15.77 -3.73 10.87
C ARG A 189 15.71 -5.19 11.28
N VAL A 190 16.89 -5.75 11.57
CA VAL A 190 17.04 -7.12 12.06
C VAL A 190 16.81 -7.16 13.57
N PHE A 191 15.94 -8.05 14.03
CA PHE A 191 15.70 -8.37 15.43
C PHE A 191 15.79 -9.89 15.64
N GLU A 192 15.90 -10.33 16.91
CA GLU A 192 15.85 -11.76 17.27
C GLU A 192 14.55 -12.45 16.79
N SER A 193 13.48 -11.68 16.58
CA SER A 193 12.17 -12.14 16.10
C SER A 193 11.99 -12.06 14.58
N GLY A 194 13.02 -11.71 13.81
CA GLY A 194 12.95 -11.52 12.35
C GLY A 194 13.18 -10.08 11.89
N TYR A 195 12.74 -9.75 10.67
CA TYR A 195 12.90 -8.44 10.06
C TYR A 195 11.64 -7.59 10.28
N ASN A 196 11.81 -6.33 10.71
CA ASN A 196 10.71 -5.38 10.87
C ASN A 196 10.91 -4.19 9.92
N GLY A 197 9.85 -3.77 9.22
CA GLY A 197 9.84 -2.53 8.47
C GLY A 197 10.08 -1.33 9.40
N VAL A 198 11.07 -0.49 9.08
CA VAL A 198 11.50 0.63 9.95
C VAL A 198 10.36 1.64 10.15
N PHE A 199 9.52 1.83 9.14
CA PHE A 199 8.32 2.66 9.23
C PHE A 199 7.27 2.03 10.13
N THR A 200 6.93 0.76 9.92
CA THR A 200 5.97 0.03 10.77
C THR A 200 6.39 0.04 12.25
N GLU A 201 7.67 -0.18 12.54
CA GLU A 201 8.21 -0.13 13.91
C GLU A 201 7.96 1.25 14.55
N ALA A 202 8.34 2.32 13.84
CA ALA A 202 8.18 3.68 14.34
C ALA A 202 6.71 4.05 14.53
N LEU A 203 5.84 3.69 13.57
CA LEU A 203 4.40 3.91 13.62
C LEU A 203 3.79 3.21 14.83
N VAL A 204 4.06 1.92 15.03
CA VAL A 204 3.55 1.14 16.18
C VAL A 204 4.05 1.72 17.49
N ARG A 205 5.31 2.18 17.55
CA ARG A 205 5.86 2.81 18.75
C ARG A 205 5.12 4.09 19.13
N ILE A 206 4.89 5.00 18.18
CA ILE A 206 4.14 6.25 18.43
C ILE A 206 2.70 5.94 18.83
N LEU A 207 2.03 5.00 18.16
CA LEU A 207 0.68 4.59 18.53
C LEU A 207 0.61 3.98 19.94
N ARG A 208 1.71 3.39 20.44
CA ARG A 208 1.80 2.79 21.78
C ARG A 208 2.32 3.74 22.86
N SER A 209 2.99 4.85 22.52
CA SER A 209 3.63 5.74 23.51
C SER A 209 2.63 6.57 24.33
N GLY A 210 1.39 6.70 23.86
CA GLY A 210 0.38 7.56 24.50
C GLY A 210 0.46 9.02 24.09
N GLU A 211 1.35 9.36 23.14
CA GLU A 211 1.46 10.71 22.56
C GLU A 211 0.22 11.10 21.74
N MET A 212 -0.44 10.13 21.11
CA MET A 212 -1.66 10.35 20.34
C MET A 212 -2.87 10.49 21.27
N THR A 213 -3.64 11.55 21.06
CA THR A 213 -4.89 11.83 21.80
C THR A 213 -6.10 11.64 20.91
N SER A 214 -7.31 11.69 21.47
CA SER A 214 -8.55 11.67 20.68
C SER A 214 -8.72 12.88 19.74
N LYS A 215 -7.87 13.90 19.89
CA LYS A 215 -7.83 15.10 19.04
C LYS A 215 -6.72 15.05 17.98
N SER A 216 -5.87 14.02 18.01
CA SER A 216 -4.79 13.87 17.05
C SER A 216 -5.32 13.48 15.68
N THR A 217 -4.74 14.06 14.64
CA THR A 217 -5.04 13.80 13.24
C THR A 217 -4.04 12.82 12.62
N TYR A 218 -4.28 12.40 11.38
CA TYR A 218 -3.28 11.61 10.65
C TYR A 218 -1.99 12.38 10.38
N VAL A 219 -2.08 13.72 10.22
CA VAL A 219 -0.89 14.57 10.09
C VAL A 219 -0.09 14.60 11.39
N ASP A 220 -0.75 14.76 12.54
CA ASP A 220 -0.08 14.74 13.84
C ASP A 220 0.64 13.40 14.08
N LEU A 221 0.02 12.29 13.67
CA LEU A 221 0.64 10.97 13.74
C LEU A 221 1.91 10.88 12.89
N MET A 222 1.89 11.41 11.67
CA MET A 222 3.07 11.41 10.79
C MET A 222 4.17 12.35 11.27
N ASP A 223 3.81 13.52 11.81
CA ASP A 223 4.77 14.49 12.34
C ASP A 223 5.44 13.99 13.63
N ALA A 224 4.78 13.11 14.39
CA ALA A 224 5.35 12.45 15.57
C ALA A 224 6.35 11.33 15.21
N ILE A 225 6.34 10.82 13.97
CA ILE A 225 7.32 9.81 13.54
C ILE A 225 8.70 10.49 13.43
N PRO A 226 9.74 9.98 14.12
CA PRO A 226 11.06 10.59 14.03
C PRO A 226 11.63 10.43 12.62
N ARG A 227 12.66 11.21 12.32
CA ARG A 227 13.43 11.05 11.07
C ARG A 227 13.96 9.62 10.95
N LEU A 228 13.54 8.93 9.90
CA LEU A 228 13.99 7.59 9.57
C LEU A 228 15.12 7.68 8.54
N SER A 229 16.22 6.98 8.76
CA SER A 229 17.35 7.00 7.82
C SER A 229 16.95 6.35 6.50
N GLY A 230 16.91 7.10 5.41
CA GLY A 230 16.61 6.59 4.06
C GLY A 230 15.11 6.46 3.74
N GLN A 231 14.22 6.82 4.66
CA GLN A 231 12.77 6.82 4.48
C GLN A 231 12.20 8.19 4.82
N THR A 232 11.26 8.67 4.02
CA THR A 232 10.48 9.87 4.32
C THR A 232 9.02 9.47 4.39
N PRO A 233 8.55 9.02 5.58
CA PRO A 233 7.15 8.71 5.76
C PRO A 233 6.27 9.89 5.40
N TRP A 234 5.12 9.64 4.80
CA TRP A 234 4.18 10.69 4.41
C TRP A 234 2.72 10.25 4.52
N VAL A 235 1.84 11.26 4.60
CA VAL A 235 0.39 11.09 4.57
C VAL A 235 -0.23 11.80 3.37
N GLY A 236 -1.17 11.12 2.70
CA GLY A 236 -1.95 11.64 1.58
C GLY A 236 -3.45 11.51 1.79
N GLY A 237 -4.22 12.11 0.88
CA GLY A 237 -5.69 12.18 0.92
C GLY A 237 -6.21 13.50 1.46
N ASP A 238 -7.46 13.82 1.09
CA ASP A 238 -8.13 15.06 1.46
C ASP A 238 -8.54 15.07 2.94
N HIS A 239 -8.78 13.88 3.51
CA HIS A 239 -9.15 13.67 4.91
C HIS A 239 -7.96 13.52 5.87
N ARG A 240 -6.72 13.84 5.45
CA ARG A 240 -5.53 13.69 6.31
C ARG A 240 -5.54 14.54 7.59
N TYR A 241 -6.33 15.61 7.62
CA TYR A 241 -6.51 16.46 8.82
C TYR A 241 -7.70 16.01 9.68
N SER A 242 -8.39 14.94 9.31
CA SER A 242 -9.42 14.34 10.16
C SER A 242 -8.79 13.65 11.36
N LEU A 243 -9.58 13.51 12.42
CA LEU A 243 -9.20 12.82 13.66
C LEU A 243 -8.85 11.35 13.37
N LEU A 244 -7.71 10.90 13.91
CA LEU A 244 -7.16 9.57 13.74
C LEU A 244 -8.13 8.50 14.26
N TRP A 245 -8.69 7.70 13.34
CA TRP A 245 -9.57 6.55 13.64
C TRP A 245 -10.64 6.86 14.68
N SER A 246 -11.29 8.02 14.53
CA SER A 246 -12.48 8.36 15.31
C SER A 246 -13.75 8.01 14.53
N GLN A 247 -14.84 7.76 15.24
CA GLN A 247 -16.20 7.86 14.71
C GLN A 247 -16.81 9.12 15.32
N ASP A 248 -17.54 9.91 14.54
CA ASP A 248 -18.34 10.97 15.13
C ASP A 248 -19.38 10.32 16.05
N PRO A 249 -19.69 10.93 17.21
CA PRO A 249 -20.83 10.47 18.00
C PRO A 249 -22.05 10.48 17.08
N LEU A 250 -22.80 9.37 17.04
CA LEU A 250 -24.09 9.31 16.36
C LEU A 250 -24.91 10.53 16.81
N GLN A 251 -25.27 11.41 15.87
CA GLN A 251 -26.21 12.50 16.11
C GLN A 251 -27.62 11.95 16.36
#